data_AF-A0A327K2K8-F1
#
_entry.id   AF-A0A327K2K8-F1
#
_cell.length_a   1.000
_cell.length_b   1.000
_cell.length_c   1.000
_cell.angle_alpha   90.00
_cell.angle_beta   90.00
_cell.angle_gamma   90.00
#
_symmetry.space_group_name_H-M   'P 1'
#
loop_
_entity.id
_entity.type
_entity.pdbx_description
1 polymer ?
#
loop_
_entity_poly.entity_id
_entity_poly.type
_entity_poly.pdbx_seq_one_letter_code
_entity_poly.pdbx_strand_id
1 'polypeptide(L)'
;MASGVNKVRREHIDIWANPDDITTDVRDRLWFFISRDVDMIMDKFYARINKSNLSYLLNGVDLERLKEKQKSHWRRLILYRMDENYDLRLKNMHAYHVKVGLHHGHYISGYFMFMNLFQKSILKRVAGPKQAYEMIVALQSIISEDITRALGVNNYTAEDTA
;
A
#
# COMPACT_ATOMS: atom_id res chain seq x y z
N MET A 1 -41.63 12.00 -20.70
CA MET A 1 -40.26 12.28 -21.19
C MET A 1 -39.30 12.03 -20.05
N ALA A 2 -38.32 11.16 -20.29
CA ALA A 2 -37.40 10.63 -19.30
C ALA A 2 -36.22 11.58 -19.04
N SER A 3 -35.75 11.64 -17.80
CA SER A 3 -34.44 11.08 -17.44
C SER A 3 -34.13 11.40 -15.97
N GLY A 4 -34.38 10.42 -15.11
CA GLY A 4 -33.73 10.37 -13.81
C GLY A 4 -32.27 10.04 -14.05
N VAL A 5 -31.38 11.02 -13.86
CA VAL A 5 -29.95 10.74 -13.74
C VAL A 5 -29.74 10.25 -12.31
N ASN A 6 -30.01 8.96 -12.12
CA ASN A 6 -29.54 8.23 -10.97
C ASN A 6 -28.01 8.23 -11.11
N LYS A 7 -27.32 9.10 -10.38
CA LYS A 7 -25.85 9.12 -10.31
C LYS A 7 -25.47 7.86 -9.54
N VAL A 8 -25.47 6.72 -10.25
CA VAL A 8 -24.94 5.46 -9.77
C VAL A 8 -23.51 5.80 -9.39
N ARG A 9 -23.23 5.95 -8.09
CA ARG A 9 -21.86 5.78 -7.59
C ARG A 9 -21.48 4.43 -8.15
N ARG A 10 -20.63 4.40 -9.18
CA ARG A 10 -20.02 3.13 -9.59
C ARG A 10 -19.30 2.69 -8.33
N GLU A 11 -19.90 1.73 -7.63
CA GLU A 11 -19.18 0.95 -6.65
C GLU A 11 -17.87 0.59 -7.35
N HIS A 12 -16.72 0.85 -6.71
CA HIS A 12 -15.45 0.42 -7.25
C HIS A 12 -15.50 -1.11 -7.29
N ILE A 13 -16.00 -1.65 -8.41
CA ILE A 13 -15.99 -3.06 -8.69
C ILE A 13 -14.52 -3.36 -8.98
N ASP A 14 -13.79 -3.76 -7.93
CA ASP A 14 -12.47 -4.29 -8.08
C ASP A 14 -12.60 -5.65 -8.80
N ILE A 15 -12.38 -5.63 -10.11
CA ILE A 15 -12.53 -6.80 -10.98
C ILE A 15 -11.43 -7.85 -10.75
N TRP A 16 -10.43 -7.57 -9.89
CA TRP A 16 -9.24 -8.42 -9.73
C TRP A 16 -9.17 -9.09 -8.37
N ALA A 17 -9.44 -8.37 -7.27
CA ALA A 17 -9.63 -8.94 -5.94
C ALA A 17 -10.23 -7.91 -4.99
N ASN A 18 -11.35 -8.21 -4.34
CA ASN A 18 -11.95 -7.30 -3.36
C ASN A 18 -11.30 -7.48 -1.98
N PRO A 19 -10.54 -6.49 -1.45
CA PRO A 19 -9.91 -6.63 -0.14
C PRO A 19 -10.90 -6.66 1.02
N ASP A 20 -12.18 -6.34 0.78
CA ASP A 20 -13.26 -6.55 1.75
C ASP A 20 -13.56 -8.03 2.00
N ASP A 21 -13.24 -8.91 1.05
CA ASP A 21 -13.42 -10.37 1.21
C ASP A 21 -12.35 -10.97 2.12
N ILE A 22 -11.29 -10.21 2.42
CA ILE A 22 -10.21 -10.64 3.32
C ILE A 22 -10.68 -10.50 4.76
N THR A 23 -10.84 -11.64 5.43
CA THR A 23 -11.28 -11.69 6.83
C THR A 23 -10.26 -11.08 7.80
N THR A 24 -10.74 -10.62 8.95
CA THR A 24 -9.89 -10.11 10.03
C THR A 24 -8.83 -11.14 10.45
N ASP A 25 -9.18 -12.42 10.55
CA ASP A 25 -8.23 -13.49 10.90
C ASP A 25 -7.09 -13.66 9.88
N VAL A 26 -7.37 -13.45 8.60
CA VAL A 26 -6.34 -13.46 7.55
C VAL A 26 -5.45 -12.23 7.68
N ARG A 27 -6.03 -11.05 7.91
CA ARG A 27 -5.28 -9.79 8.11
C ARG A 27 -4.38 -9.84 9.34
N ASP A 28 -4.89 -10.34 10.46
CA ASP A 28 -4.14 -10.49 11.70
C ASP A 28 -2.97 -11.46 11.54
N ARG A 29 -3.19 -12.61 10.89
CA ARG A 29 -2.12 -13.58 10.58
C ARG A 29 -1.09 -13.00 9.62
N LEU A 30 -1.54 -12.30 8.58
CA LEU A 30 -0.66 -11.63 7.62
C LEU A 30 0.25 -10.61 8.32
N TRP A 31 -0.31 -9.73 9.15
CA TRP A 31 0.46 -8.78 9.93
C TRP A 31 1.36 -9.47 10.96
N PHE A 32 0.89 -10.52 11.62
CA PHE A 32 1.70 -11.29 12.56
C PHE A 32 2.97 -11.85 11.89
N PHE A 33 2.88 -12.37 10.67
CA PHE A 33 4.05 -12.86 9.94
C PHE A 33 4.99 -11.75 9.47
N ILE A 34 4.44 -10.62 9.01
CA ILE A 34 5.24 -9.48 8.50
C ILE A 34 5.94 -8.73 9.64
N SER A 35 5.23 -8.44 10.72
CA SER A 35 5.69 -7.62 11.85
C SER A 35 6.95 -8.18 12.52
N ARG A 36 7.19 -9.49 12.43
CA ARG A 36 8.38 -10.15 13.00
C ARG A 36 9.70 -9.77 12.30
N ASP A 37 9.62 -9.35 11.05
CA ASP A 37 10.78 -8.95 10.25
C ASP A 37 10.71 -7.47 9.86
N VAL A 38 9.73 -6.70 10.34
CA VAL A 38 9.39 -5.37 9.79
C VAL A 38 10.53 -4.36 9.93
N ASP A 39 11.24 -4.34 11.04
CA ASP A 39 12.36 -3.42 11.25
C ASP A 39 13.50 -3.71 10.26
N MET A 40 13.88 -4.99 10.12
CA MET A 40 14.86 -5.43 9.12
C MET A 40 14.40 -5.10 7.68
N ILE A 41 13.10 -5.19 7.40
CA ILE A 41 12.54 -4.86 6.09
C ILE A 41 12.69 -3.36 5.82
N MET A 42 12.40 -2.50 6.81
CA MET A 42 12.62 -1.06 6.71
C MET A 42 14.09 -0.74 6.47
N ASP A 43 14.99 -1.35 7.24
CA ASP A 43 16.44 -1.14 7.08
C ASP A 43 16.90 -1.51 5.67
N LYS A 44 16.44 -2.65 5.14
CA LYS A 44 16.76 -3.09 3.77
C LYS A 44 16.26 -2.12 2.71
N PHE A 45 15.04 -1.61 2.88
CA PHE A 45 14.46 -0.64 1.96
C PHE A 45 15.28 0.65 1.91
N TYR A 46 15.54 1.27 3.07
CA TYR A 46 16.28 2.53 3.12
C TYR A 46 17.76 2.37 2.79
N ALA A 47 18.39 1.26 3.15
CA ALA A 47 19.75 0.96 2.72
C ALA A 47 19.86 0.88 1.19
N ARG A 48 18.82 0.42 0.48
CA ARG A 48 18.79 0.39 -0.98
C ARG A 48 18.58 1.78 -1.58
N ILE A 49 17.72 2.62 -0.99
CA ILE A 49 17.56 4.02 -1.41
C ILE A 49 18.87 4.79 -1.22
N ASN A 50 19.52 4.64 -0.07
CA ASN A 50 20.77 5.34 0.23
C ASN A 50 21.92 4.95 -0.72
N LYS A 51 21.88 3.74 -1.28
CA LYS A 51 22.87 3.24 -2.26
C LYS A 51 22.50 3.53 -3.71
N SER A 52 21.34 4.12 -3.98
CA SER A 52 20.88 4.42 -5.34
C SER A 52 21.05 5.90 -5.68
N ASN A 53 20.71 6.25 -6.93
CA ASN A 53 20.60 7.62 -7.38
C ASN A 53 19.43 8.40 -6.71
N LEU A 54 18.64 7.76 -5.84
CA LEU A 54 17.56 8.37 -5.07
C LEU A 54 17.96 8.73 -3.63
N SER A 55 19.24 8.60 -3.27
CA SER A 55 19.73 8.92 -1.93
C SER A 55 19.41 10.37 -1.51
N TYR A 56 19.31 11.29 -2.47
CA TYR A 56 18.93 12.68 -2.23
C TYR A 56 17.56 12.84 -1.56
N LEU A 57 16.65 11.87 -1.72
CA LEU A 57 15.33 11.86 -1.06
C LEU A 57 15.43 11.74 0.46
N LEU A 58 16.57 11.31 0.98
CA LEU A 58 16.83 11.14 2.41
C LEU A 58 17.53 12.36 3.04
N ASN A 59 17.92 13.35 2.24
CA ASN A 59 18.64 14.52 2.73
C ASN A 59 17.76 15.35 3.68
N GLY A 60 18.26 15.61 4.90
CA GLY A 60 17.54 16.40 5.90
C GLY A 60 16.32 15.71 6.50
N VAL A 61 16.14 14.40 6.27
CA VAL A 61 15.03 13.62 6.81
C VAL A 61 15.47 12.87 8.06
N ASP A 62 14.64 12.89 9.10
CA ASP A 62 14.75 11.97 10.23
C ASP A 62 14.36 10.56 9.78
N LEU A 63 15.36 9.74 9.51
CA LEU A 63 15.19 8.41 8.95
C LEU A 63 14.40 7.48 9.88
N GLU A 64 14.64 7.55 11.19
CA GLU A 64 13.94 6.71 12.16
C GLU A 64 12.46 7.09 12.23
N ARG A 65 12.15 8.39 12.27
CA ARG A 65 10.77 8.87 12.18
C ARG A 65 10.10 8.45 10.86
N LEU A 66 10.86 8.42 9.76
CA LEU A 66 10.34 7.98 8.46
C LEU A 66 10.04 6.47 8.43
N LYS A 67 10.91 5.65 9.03
CA LYS A 67 10.67 4.21 9.24
C LYS A 67 9.40 3.99 10.05
N GLU A 68 9.22 4.71 11.17
CA GLU A 68 8.01 4.58 12.00
C GLU A 68 6.73 4.95 11.24
N LYS A 69 6.77 6.03 10.44
CA LYS A 69 5.64 6.41 9.58
C LYS A 69 5.29 5.31 8.58
N GLN A 70 6.29 4.72 7.92
CA GLN A 70 6.07 3.60 7.00
C GLN A 70 5.54 2.36 7.72
N LYS A 71 6.11 1.96 8.86
CA LYS A 71 5.61 0.83 9.65
C LYS A 71 4.15 1.03 10.06
N SER A 72 3.80 2.24 10.49
CA SER A 72 2.43 2.61 10.86
C SER A 72 1.47 2.56 9.66
N HIS A 73 1.92 2.99 8.48
CA HIS A 73 1.15 2.86 7.23
C HIS A 73 0.91 1.38 6.90
N TRP A 74 1.96 0.55 6.82
CA TRP A 74 1.83 -0.88 6.52
C TRP A 74 0.94 -1.62 7.51
N ARG A 75 1.12 -1.36 8.81
CA ARG A 75 0.26 -1.96 9.86
C ARG A 75 -1.21 -1.63 9.63
N ARG A 76 -1.52 -0.36 9.38
CA ARG A 76 -2.92 0.07 9.18
C ARG A 76 -3.51 -0.52 7.91
N LEU A 77 -2.76 -0.45 6.82
CA LEU A 77 -3.17 -0.98 5.51
C LEU A 77 -3.49 -2.48 5.57
N ILE A 78 -2.68 -3.25 6.30
CA ILE A 78 -2.89 -4.70 6.43
C ILE A 78 -4.05 -5.01 7.37
N LEU A 79 -4.10 -4.38 8.55
CA LEU A 79 -5.08 -4.73 9.59
C LEU A 79 -6.49 -4.20 9.34
N TYR A 80 -6.62 -3.07 8.66
CA TYR A 80 -7.91 -2.38 8.53
C TYR A 80 -8.30 -2.21 7.07
N ARG A 81 -9.62 -2.17 6.85
CA ARG A 81 -10.19 -1.74 5.58
C ARG A 81 -9.94 -0.24 5.38
N MET A 82 -9.91 0.18 4.12
CA MET A 82 -9.73 1.58 3.78
C MET A 82 -11.02 2.36 4.06
N ASP A 83 -10.95 3.36 4.93
CA ASP A 83 -12.05 4.25 5.31
C ASP A 83 -11.92 5.63 4.63
N GLU A 84 -12.89 6.54 4.78
CA GLU A 84 -12.78 7.89 4.19
C GLU A 84 -11.54 8.65 4.70
N ASN A 85 -11.11 8.39 5.93
CA ASN A 85 -9.86 8.96 6.46
C ASN A 85 -8.62 8.41 5.75
N TYR A 86 -8.71 7.23 5.12
CA TYR A 86 -7.66 6.65 4.29
C TYR A 86 -7.38 7.50 3.06
N ASP A 87 -8.42 7.88 2.32
CA ASP A 87 -8.26 8.62 1.07
C ASP A 87 -7.59 9.99 1.31
N LEU A 88 -7.94 10.67 2.41
CA LEU A 88 -7.27 11.93 2.78
C LEU A 88 -5.78 11.73 3.09
N ARG A 89 -5.43 10.66 3.84
CA ARG A 89 -4.02 10.32 4.11
C ARG A 89 -3.27 9.99 2.82
N LEU A 90 -3.92 9.27 1.91
CA LEU A 90 -3.34 8.84 0.64
C LEU A 90 -3.07 10.03 -0.27
N LYS A 91 -4.02 10.97 -0.39
CA LYS A 91 -3.84 12.24 -1.10
C LYS A 91 -2.62 13.02 -0.60
N ASN A 92 -2.51 13.17 0.72
CA ASN A 92 -1.37 13.87 1.33
C ASN A 92 -0.05 13.14 1.10
N MET A 93 -0.04 11.81 1.21
CA MET A 93 1.14 10.99 0.95
C MET A 93 1.58 11.09 -0.52
N HIS A 94 0.65 10.99 -1.47
CA HIS A 94 0.93 11.11 -2.89
C HIS A 94 1.48 12.49 -3.24
N ALA A 95 0.82 13.56 -2.79
CA ALA A 95 1.26 14.93 -3.01
C ALA A 95 2.67 15.18 -2.45
N TYR A 96 3.00 14.58 -1.29
CA TYR A 96 4.34 14.66 -0.73
C TYR A 96 5.39 13.96 -1.62
N HIS A 97 5.11 12.76 -2.13
CA HIS A 97 6.03 12.03 -3.01
C HIS A 97 6.28 12.79 -4.32
N VAL A 98 5.25 13.39 -4.91
CA VAL A 98 5.39 14.27 -6.08
C VAL A 98 6.26 15.48 -5.74
N LYS A 99 5.99 16.15 -4.60
CA LYS A 99 6.73 17.34 -4.15
C LYS A 99 8.23 17.07 -3.96
N VAL A 100 8.61 15.90 -3.45
CA VAL A 100 10.03 15.53 -3.26
C VAL A 100 10.69 14.98 -4.53
N GLY A 101 9.96 14.94 -5.66
CA GLY A 101 10.48 14.47 -6.94
C GLY A 101 10.55 12.96 -7.10
N LEU A 102 9.77 12.19 -6.33
CA LEU A 102 9.65 10.74 -6.52
C LEU A 102 8.70 10.44 -7.68
N HIS A 103 9.25 10.03 -8.83
CA HIS A 103 8.47 9.64 -10.00
C HIS A 103 7.62 8.36 -9.74
N HIS A 104 6.45 8.25 -10.40
CA HIS A 104 5.51 7.12 -10.23
C HIS A 104 6.17 5.76 -10.44
N GLY A 105 7.08 5.63 -11.42
CA GLY A 105 7.80 4.38 -11.66
C GLY A 105 8.64 3.93 -10.46
N HIS A 106 9.28 4.87 -9.74
CA HIS A 106 10.04 4.56 -8.52
C HIS A 106 9.11 4.26 -7.34
N TYR A 107 7.99 4.98 -7.23
CA TYR A 107 6.95 4.72 -6.23
C TYR A 107 6.42 3.28 -6.35
N ILE A 108 5.95 2.88 -7.53
CA ILE A 108 5.43 1.53 -7.80
C ILE A 108 6.52 0.46 -7.58
N SER A 109 7.74 0.72 -8.03
CA SER A 109 8.87 -0.20 -7.81
C SER A 109 9.18 -0.38 -6.31
N GLY A 110 8.97 0.67 -5.51
CA GLY A 110 9.09 0.61 -4.06
C GLY A 110 8.07 -0.35 -3.42
N TYR A 111 6.81 -0.30 -3.86
CA TYR A 111 5.78 -1.25 -3.42
C TYR A 111 6.15 -2.69 -3.76
N PHE A 112 6.60 -2.96 -4.98
CA PHE A 112 7.03 -4.32 -5.36
C PHE A 112 8.21 -4.82 -4.51
N MET A 113 9.14 -3.95 -4.13
CA MET A 113 10.21 -4.30 -3.21
C MET A 113 9.66 -4.69 -1.83
N PHE A 114 8.74 -3.90 -1.27
CA PHE A 114 8.08 -4.25 0.00
C PHE A 114 7.30 -5.56 -0.10
N MET A 115 6.52 -5.74 -1.15
CA MET A 115 5.74 -6.95 -1.38
C MET A 115 6.64 -8.20 -1.40
N ASN A 116 7.77 -8.16 -2.11
CA ASN A 116 8.74 -9.27 -2.13
C ASN A 116 9.33 -9.55 -0.75
N LEU A 117 9.65 -8.50 0.03
CA LEU A 117 10.19 -8.64 1.39
C LEU A 117 9.15 -9.19 2.37
N PHE A 118 7.89 -8.77 2.26
CA PHE A 118 6.76 -9.28 3.03
C PHE A 118 6.47 -10.73 2.69
N GLN A 119 6.41 -11.10 1.41
CA GLN A 119 6.28 -12.49 0.97
C GLN A 119 7.38 -13.37 1.55
N LYS A 120 8.64 -12.90 1.55
CA LYS A 120 9.74 -13.62 2.20
C LYS A 120 9.52 -13.78 3.71
N SER A 121 8.97 -12.77 4.40
CA SER A 121 8.64 -12.86 5.83
C SER A 121 7.54 -13.89 6.12
N ILE A 122 6.51 -13.91 5.25
CA ILE A 122 5.37 -14.83 5.31
C ILE A 122 5.85 -16.27 5.10
N LEU A 123 6.60 -16.52 4.03
CA LEU A 123 7.04 -17.88 3.64
C LEU A 123 7.92 -18.57 4.69
N LYS A 124 8.57 -17.82 5.59
CA LYS A 124 9.30 -18.40 6.73
C LYS A 124 8.41 -19.03 7.81
N ARG A 125 7.12 -18.68 7.84
CA ARG A 125 6.23 -18.88 8.99
C ARG A 125 4.94 -19.61 8.67
N VAL A 126 4.57 -19.71 7.40
CA VAL A 126 3.41 -20.47 6.96
C VAL A 126 3.63 -21.97 7.14
N ALA A 127 2.57 -22.69 7.49
CA ALA A 127 2.59 -24.12 7.75
C ALA A 127 2.65 -24.98 6.47
N GLY A 128 2.36 -24.41 5.30
CA GLY A 128 2.36 -25.14 4.04
C GLY A 128 1.85 -24.33 2.85
N PRO A 129 1.79 -24.93 1.65
CA PRO A 129 1.51 -24.23 0.39
C PRO A 129 0.13 -23.59 0.35
N LYS A 130 -0.89 -24.20 0.97
CA LYS A 130 -2.25 -23.63 1.05
C LYS A 130 -2.25 -22.29 1.80
N GLN A 131 -1.60 -22.24 2.97
CA GLN A 131 -1.52 -21.01 3.75
C GLN A 131 -0.60 -19.98 3.07
N ALA A 132 0.46 -20.43 2.40
CA ALA A 132 1.30 -19.56 1.59
C ALA A 132 0.47 -18.84 0.51
N TYR A 133 -0.33 -19.58 -0.25
CA TYR A 133 -1.22 -19.03 -1.27
C TYR A 133 -2.22 -18.02 -0.67
N GLU A 134 -2.93 -18.39 0.41
CA GLU A 134 -3.89 -17.52 1.08
C GLU A 134 -3.26 -16.19 1.52
N MET A 135 -2.09 -16.23 2.16
CA MET A 135 -1.39 -15.03 2.64
C MET A 135 -0.84 -14.16 1.49
N ILE A 136 -0.33 -14.79 0.43
CA ILE A 136 0.24 -14.07 -0.73
C ILE A 136 -0.86 -13.36 -1.51
N VAL A 137 -1.99 -14.04 -1.76
CA VAL A 137 -3.14 -13.42 -2.45
C VAL A 137 -3.68 -12.25 -1.62
N ALA A 138 -3.90 -12.45 -0.31
CA ALA A 138 -4.36 -11.36 0.56
C ALA A 138 -3.42 -10.15 0.54
N LEU A 139 -2.11 -10.37 0.61
CA LEU A 139 -1.12 -9.30 0.53
C LEU A 139 -1.16 -8.56 -0.82
N GLN A 140 -1.26 -9.31 -1.92
CA GLN A 140 -1.31 -8.75 -3.27
C GLN A 140 -2.54 -7.89 -3.46
N SER A 141 -3.72 -8.36 -3.04
CA SER A 141 -4.99 -7.62 -3.13
C SER A 141 -4.94 -6.31 -2.33
N ILE A 142 -4.43 -6.35 -1.09
CA ILE A 142 -4.31 -5.15 -0.25
C ILE A 142 -3.34 -4.13 -0.87
N ILE A 143 -2.19 -4.59 -1.39
CA ILE A 143 -1.19 -3.71 -1.99
C ILE A 143 -1.67 -3.14 -3.34
N SER A 144 -2.32 -3.95 -4.18
CA SER A 144 -2.82 -3.49 -5.48
C SER A 144 -3.91 -2.43 -5.32
N GLU A 145 -4.80 -2.59 -4.33
CA GLU A 145 -5.80 -1.57 -4.02
C GLU A 145 -5.15 -0.25 -3.60
N ASP A 146 -4.14 -0.30 -2.73
CA ASP A 146 -3.44 0.91 -2.29
C ASP A 146 -2.74 1.65 -3.44
N ILE A 147 -2.03 0.91 -4.29
CA ILE A 147 -1.40 1.48 -5.49
C ILE A 147 -2.45 2.11 -6.40
N THR A 148 -3.56 1.41 -6.65
CA THR A 148 -4.63 1.86 -7.55
C THR A 148 -5.25 3.15 -7.05
N ARG A 149 -5.60 3.22 -5.76
CA ARG A 149 -6.14 4.44 -5.15
C ARG A 149 -5.11 5.57 -5.16
N ALA A 150 -3.84 5.29 -4.86
CA ALA A 150 -2.78 6.30 -4.81
C ALA A 150 -2.56 6.96 -6.18
N LEU A 151 -2.62 6.18 -7.26
CA LEU A 151 -2.52 6.68 -8.63
C LEU A 151 -3.82 7.33 -9.12
N GLY A 152 -4.97 6.86 -8.63
CA GLY A 152 -6.28 7.40 -8.94
C GLY A 152 -6.58 8.77 -8.31
N VAL A 153 -5.80 9.22 -7.31
CA VAL A 153 -5.98 10.50 -6.60
C VAL A 153 -6.15 11.70 -7.56
N ASN A 154 -5.46 11.72 -8.70
CA ASN A 154 -5.53 12.82 -9.67
C ASN A 154 -6.72 12.72 -10.64
N ASN A 155 -7.36 11.56 -10.73
CA ASN A 155 -8.50 11.34 -11.63
C ASN A 155 -9.83 11.76 -10.99
N TYR A 156 -9.94 11.73 -9.65
CA TYR A 156 -11.13 12.21 -8.94
C TYR A 156 -11.32 13.72 -8.99
N THR A 157 -10.27 14.50 -9.23
CA THR A 157 -10.39 15.96 -9.31
C THR A 157 -10.87 16.46 -10.67
N ALA A 158 -10.76 15.65 -11.72
CA ALA A 158 -11.14 16.06 -13.08
C ALA A 158 -12.61 15.76 -13.41
N GLU A 159 -13.19 14.69 -12.86
CA GLU A 159 -14.58 14.30 -13.11
C GLU A 159 -15.61 15.01 -12.21
N ASP A 160 -15.18 15.67 -11.13
CA ASP A 160 -16.07 16.45 -10.24
C ASP A 160 -16.16 17.95 -10.62
N THR A 161 -15.49 18.37 -11.69
CA THR A 161 -15.53 19.75 -12.23
C THR A 161 -16.13 19.85 -13.64
N ALA A 162 -16.73 18.79 -14.16
CA ALA A 162 -17.38 18.75 -15.48
C ALA A 162 -18.90 18.55 -15.38
#